data_AF-E2BDZ3-F1
#
_entry.id   AF-E2BDZ3-F1
#
_cell.length_a   1.000
_cell.length_b   1.000
_cell.length_c   1.000
_cell.angle_alpha   90.00
_cell.angle_beta   90.00
_cell.angle_gamma   90.00
#
_symmetry.space_group_name_H-M   'P 1'
#
loop_
_entity.id
_entity.type
_entity.pdbx_description
1 polymer ?
#
loop_
_entity_poly.entity_id
_entity_poly.type
_entity_poly.pdbx_seq_one_letter_code
_entity_poly.pdbx_strand_id
1 'polypeptide(L)'
;QVKPAIAGEAFHNVWFQQDGAPVHFSLEARNILNVFTDRWIGRRGTIEWQPRSPDLTPLDFFYWRYLRTKVYETRSENLVELREKIVNVSNSITSDFLINVIDTFYVRL
;
A
#
# COMPACT_ATOMS: atom_id res chain seq x y z
N GLN A 1 10.58 0.00 -24.61
CA GLN A 1 10.19 -0.42 -23.25
C GLN A 1 9.44 0.75 -22.61
N VAL A 2 8.21 0.53 -22.16
CA VAL A 2 7.41 1.56 -21.48
C VAL A 2 7.91 1.60 -20.03
N LYS A 3 8.50 2.73 -19.60
CA LYS A 3 8.76 2.97 -18.18
C LYS A 3 7.40 3.10 -17.48
N PRO A 4 7.09 2.31 -16.44
CA PRO A 4 5.89 2.51 -15.66
C PRO A 4 5.86 3.94 -15.13
N ALA A 5 4.69 4.60 -15.12
CA ALA A 5 4.51 5.96 -14.60
C ALA A 5 4.93 6.14 -13.13
N ILE A 6 5.16 5.02 -12.43
CA ILE A 6 5.58 4.97 -11.04
C ILE A 6 7.11 5.18 -10.91
N ALA A 7 7.92 5.01 -11.98
CA ALA A 7 9.39 5.00 -11.92
C ALA A 7 10.03 6.36 -11.55
N GLY A 8 10.31 6.55 -10.25
CA GLY A 8 11.14 7.63 -9.71
C GLY A 8 12.53 7.14 -9.24
N GLU A 9 13.36 8.04 -8.69
CA GLU A 9 14.71 7.68 -8.21
C GLU A 9 14.71 6.77 -6.96
N ALA A 10 13.62 6.76 -6.19
CA ALA A 10 13.53 6.05 -4.91
C ALA A 10 13.47 4.51 -5.03
N PHE A 11 13.26 3.96 -6.22
CA PHE A 11 13.04 2.52 -6.44
C PHE A 11 14.24 1.66 -6.09
N HIS A 12 15.44 2.26 -6.13
CA HIS A 12 16.68 1.63 -5.72
C HIS A 12 16.82 1.47 -4.19
N ASN A 13 15.99 2.15 -3.41
CA ASN A 13 16.11 2.21 -1.95
C ASN A 13 14.77 1.94 -1.21
N VAL A 14 13.70 1.62 -1.93
CA VAL A 14 12.37 1.37 -1.37
C VAL A 14 11.97 -0.09 -1.55
N TRP A 15 11.29 -0.64 -0.54
CA TRP A 15 10.61 -1.92 -0.61
C TRP A 15 9.15 -1.71 -1.00
N PHE A 16 8.69 -2.46 -2.00
CA PHE A 16 7.27 -2.49 -2.38
C PHE A 16 6.59 -3.71 -1.76
N GLN A 17 5.42 -3.54 -1.16
CA GLN A 17 4.62 -4.66 -0.65
C GLN A 17 3.28 -4.68 -1.39
N GLN A 18 2.90 -5.85 -1.90
CA GLN A 18 1.53 -6.14 -2.36
C GLN A 18 0.98 -7.39 -1.68
N ASP A 19 -0.35 -7.46 -1.59
CA ASP A 19 -1.04 -8.63 -1.08
C ASP A 19 -1.02 -9.81 -2.07
N GLY A 20 -1.58 -10.94 -1.64
CA GLY A 20 -1.67 -12.16 -2.44
C GLY A 20 -2.88 -12.23 -3.38
N ALA A 21 -3.58 -11.12 -3.68
CA ALA A 21 -4.79 -11.14 -4.48
C ALA A 21 -4.55 -11.74 -5.88
N PRO A 22 -5.48 -12.53 -6.46
CA PRO A 22 -5.25 -13.20 -7.74
C PRO A 22 -4.87 -12.26 -8.89
N VAL A 23 -5.39 -11.04 -8.90
CA VAL A 23 -5.08 -10.02 -9.91
C VAL A 23 -3.63 -9.53 -9.84
N HIS A 24 -2.97 -9.65 -8.69
CA HIS A 24 -1.59 -9.22 -8.46
C HIS A 24 -0.56 -10.33 -8.75
N PHE A 25 -1.01 -11.51 -9.19
CA PHE A 25 -0.17 -12.70 -9.42
C PHE A 25 0.37 -12.83 -10.86
N SER A 26 -0.15 -12.04 -11.79
CA SER A 26 0.20 -12.17 -13.21
C SER A 26 1.72 -12.03 -13.43
N LEU A 27 2.25 -12.71 -14.45
CA LEU A 27 3.66 -12.59 -14.81
C LEU A 27 4.02 -11.13 -15.16
N GLU A 28 3.10 -10.43 -15.82
CA GLU A 28 3.25 -9.02 -16.17
C GLU A 28 3.37 -8.13 -14.94
N ALA A 29 2.50 -8.30 -13.94
CA ALA A 29 2.59 -7.57 -12.67
C ALA A 29 3.95 -7.80 -12.00
N ARG A 30 4.41 -9.05 -11.93
CA ARG A 30 5.71 -9.40 -11.33
C ARG A 30 6.88 -8.80 -12.11
N ASN A 31 6.83 -8.81 -13.44
CA ASN A 31 7.85 -8.18 -14.28
C ASN A 31 7.93 -6.66 -14.06
N ILE A 32 6.78 -6.01 -13.84
CA ILE A 32 6.73 -4.59 -13.47
C ILE A 32 7.38 -4.39 -12.10
N LEU A 33 7.11 -5.24 -11.12
CA LEU A 33 7.66 -5.09 -9.76
C LEU A 33 9.16 -5.37 -9.67
N ASN A 34 9.76 -6.08 -10.62
CA ASN A 34 11.21 -6.26 -10.66
C ASN A 34 11.98 -4.95 -10.87
N VAL A 35 11.32 -3.84 -11.27
CA VAL A 35 11.95 -2.50 -11.29
C VAL A 35 12.41 -2.04 -9.90
N PHE A 36 11.86 -2.61 -8.84
CA PHE A 36 12.33 -2.39 -7.46
C PHE A 36 13.61 -3.16 -7.13
N THR A 37 14.36 -3.68 -8.11
CA THR A 37 15.63 -4.42 -7.91
C THR A 37 15.49 -5.56 -6.89
N ASP A 38 14.49 -6.41 -7.10
CA ASP A 38 14.15 -7.51 -6.19
C ASP A 38 13.79 -7.06 -4.76
N ARG A 39 13.48 -5.79 -4.50
CA ARG A 39 12.95 -5.33 -3.21
C ARG A 39 11.43 -5.23 -3.25
N TRP A 40 10.78 -6.36 -3.47
CA TRP A 40 9.33 -6.41 -3.35
C TRP A 40 8.83 -7.68 -2.66
N ILE A 41 7.79 -7.51 -1.87
CA ILE A 41 7.12 -8.51 -1.05
C ILE A 41 5.78 -8.82 -1.71
N GLY A 42 5.49 -10.09 -1.90
CA GLY A 42 4.25 -10.53 -2.51
C GLY A 42 4.29 -11.99 -2.91
N ARG A 43 3.20 -12.49 -3.47
CA ARG A 43 3.12 -13.89 -3.90
C ARG A 43 4.11 -14.16 -5.04
N ARG A 44 5.07 -15.08 -4.84
CA ARG A 44 6.23 -15.33 -5.73
C ARG A 44 7.10 -14.09 -5.98
N GLY A 45 7.17 -13.18 -5.01
CA GLY A 45 8.17 -12.11 -4.96
C GLY A 45 9.45 -12.56 -4.26
N THR A 46 10.37 -11.61 -4.04
CA THR A 46 11.63 -11.88 -3.35
C THR A 46 11.41 -12.37 -1.94
N ILE A 47 10.43 -11.77 -1.25
CA ILE A 47 9.90 -12.30 0.01
C ILE A 47 8.49 -12.80 -0.29
N GLU A 48 8.30 -14.12 -0.17
CA GLU A 48 7.02 -14.74 -0.43
C GLU A 48 6.01 -14.39 0.66
N TRP A 49 4.91 -13.76 0.25
CA TRP A 49 3.84 -13.39 1.17
C TRP A 49 2.87 -14.55 1.38
N GLN A 50 2.50 -14.81 2.64
CA GLN A 50 1.55 -15.87 2.97
C GLN A 50 0.13 -15.54 2.44
N PRO A 51 -0.62 -16.56 1.97
CA PRO A 51 -2.00 -16.36 1.55
C PRO A 51 -2.90 -15.96 2.74
N ARG A 52 -3.81 -15.00 2.51
CA ARG A 52 -4.88 -14.60 3.45
C ARG A 52 -4.39 -13.97 4.77
N SER A 53 -3.38 -13.12 4.71
CA SER A 53 -2.89 -12.37 5.88
C SER A 53 -3.19 -10.85 5.77
N PRO A 54 -4.48 -10.43 5.80
CA PRO A 54 -4.82 -9.00 5.79
C PRO A 54 -4.30 -8.26 7.04
N ASP A 55 -4.12 -8.98 8.15
CA ASP A 55 -3.59 -8.43 9.42
C ASP A 55 -2.12 -7.98 9.32
N LEU A 56 -1.44 -8.38 8.25
CA LEU A 56 -0.05 -8.13 7.98
C LEU A 56 0.17 -7.05 6.91
N THR A 57 -0.87 -6.43 6.33
CA THR A 57 -0.67 -5.31 5.40
C THR A 57 -0.96 -3.98 6.12
N PRO A 58 0.01 -3.04 6.20
CA PRO A 58 -0.22 -1.70 6.79
C PRO A 58 -1.40 -0.96 6.14
N LEU A 59 -1.65 -1.24 4.86
CA LEU A 59 -2.80 -0.68 4.16
C LEU A 59 -4.12 -1.22 4.72
N ASP A 60 -4.26 -2.53 4.93
CA ASP A 60 -5.53 -3.13 5.39
C ASP A 60 -5.78 -2.91 6.88
N PHE A 61 -4.79 -3.16 7.75
CA PHE A 61 -5.03 -3.06 9.19
C PHE A 61 -5.11 -1.62 9.69
N PHE A 62 -4.45 -0.69 8.98
CA PHE A 62 -4.40 0.72 9.36
C PHE A 62 -5.03 1.64 8.32
N TYR A 63 -4.42 1.84 7.15
CA TYR A 63 -4.77 2.96 6.27
C TYR A 63 -6.24 2.95 5.83
N TRP A 64 -6.71 1.83 5.27
CA TRP A 64 -8.10 1.70 4.81
C TRP A 64 -9.10 1.78 5.96
N ARG A 65 -8.77 1.19 7.12
CA ARG A 65 -9.59 1.26 8.33
C ARG A 65 -9.69 2.70 8.84
N TYR A 66 -8.57 3.41 8.91
CA TYR A 66 -8.47 4.78 9.37
C TYR A 66 -9.24 5.74 8.45
N LEU A 67 -9.01 5.63 7.13
CA LEU A 67 -9.74 6.40 6.13
C LEU A 67 -11.24 6.16 6.24
N ARG A 68 -11.67 4.88 6.31
CA ARG A 68 -13.09 4.56 6.44
C ARG A 68 -13.69 5.20 7.69
N THR A 69 -13.01 5.15 8.83
CA THR A 69 -13.53 5.80 10.04
C THR A 69 -13.67 7.30 9.83
N LYS A 70 -12.62 7.97 9.33
CA LYS A 70 -12.55 9.44 9.25
C LYS A 70 -13.40 10.04 8.13
N VAL A 71 -13.34 9.48 6.93
CA VAL A 71 -14.07 9.97 5.76
C VAL A 71 -15.59 9.88 5.96
N TYR A 72 -16.06 8.86 6.69
CA TYR A 72 -17.47 8.63 6.97
C TYR A 72 -17.96 9.22 8.30
N GLU A 73 -17.15 10.01 9.03
CA GLU A 73 -17.62 10.80 10.18
C GLU A 73 -18.72 11.78 9.77
N THR A 74 -18.70 12.25 8.52
CA THR A 74 -19.73 13.08 7.92
C THR A 74 -20.16 12.51 6.57
N ARG A 75 -21.47 12.60 6.27
CA ARG A 75 -21.98 12.23 4.95
C ARG A 75 -21.37 13.15 3.89
N SER A 76 -21.02 12.58 2.75
CA SER A 76 -20.64 13.35 1.56
C SER A 76 -21.82 13.38 0.59
N GLU A 77 -22.06 14.53 -0.03
CA GLU A 77 -23.21 14.74 -0.93
C GLU A 77 -22.91 14.28 -2.36
N ASN A 78 -21.64 14.23 -2.75
CA ASN A 78 -21.23 13.82 -4.10
C ASN A 78 -19.81 13.22 -4.12
N LEU A 79 -19.41 12.73 -5.30
CA LEU A 79 -18.11 12.09 -5.52
C LEU A 79 -16.92 13.06 -5.42
N VAL A 80 -17.11 14.35 -5.70
CA VAL A 80 -16.05 15.35 -5.61
C VAL A 80 -15.69 15.56 -4.13
N GLU A 81 -16.70 15.81 -3.30
CA GLU A 81 -16.53 15.97 -1.86
C GLU A 81 -15.92 14.71 -1.22
N LEU A 82 -16.38 13.52 -1.62
CA LEU A 82 -15.83 12.26 -1.12
C LEU A 82 -14.33 12.13 -1.44
N ARG A 83 -13.92 12.49 -2.67
CA ARG A 83 -12.51 12.48 -3.09
C ARG A 83 -11.69 13.49 -2.29
N GLU A 84 -12.20 14.70 -2.11
CA GLU A 84 -11.55 15.74 -1.31
C GLU A 84 -11.36 15.29 0.14
N LYS A 85 -12.37 14.67 0.75
CA LYS A 85 -12.26 14.09 2.10
C LYS A 85 -11.18 13.02 2.18
N ILE A 86 -11.13 12.08 1.23
CA ILE A 86 -10.10 11.03 1.19
C ILE A 86 -8.70 11.66 1.12
N VAL A 87 -8.50 12.66 0.26
CA VAL A 87 -7.21 13.36 0.12
C VAL A 87 -6.87 14.13 1.40
N ASN A 88 -7.81 14.88 1.97
CA ASN A 88 -7.58 15.66 3.19
C ASN A 88 -7.24 14.77 4.39
N VAL A 89 -7.98 13.68 4.59
CA VAL A 89 -7.67 12.71 5.66
C VAL A 89 -6.33 12.05 5.41
N SER A 90 -6.00 11.66 4.17
CA SER A 90 -4.69 11.09 3.85
C SER A 90 -3.56 12.06 4.19
N ASN A 91 -3.70 13.34 3.82
CA ASN A 91 -2.72 14.39 4.10
C ASN A 91 -2.61 14.74 5.59
N SER A 92 -3.60 14.38 6.41
CA SER A 92 -3.55 14.56 7.87
C SER A 92 -2.72 13.50 8.60
N ILE A 93 -2.38 12.38 7.93
CA ILE A 93 -1.56 11.32 8.52
C ILE A 93 -0.11 11.81 8.58
N THR A 94 0.42 11.95 9.79
CA THR A 94 1.80 12.43 9.99
C THR A 94 2.83 11.34 9.72
N SER A 95 4.06 11.75 9.38
CA SER A 95 5.19 10.82 9.21
C SER A 95 5.45 9.98 10.47
N ASP A 96 5.38 10.58 11.65
CA ASP A 96 5.56 9.86 12.93
C ASP A 96 4.49 8.77 13.10
N PHE A 97 3.26 9.02 12.67
CA PHE A 97 2.20 8.03 12.72
C PHE A 97 2.51 6.85 11.78
N LEU A 98 3.00 7.15 10.56
CA LEU A 98 3.40 6.12 9.61
C LEU A 98 4.58 5.29 10.12
N ILE A 99 5.58 5.90 10.77
CA ILE A 99 6.71 5.18 11.38
C ILE A 99 6.20 4.16 12.41
N ASN A 100 5.32 4.57 13.33
CA ASN A 100 4.75 3.66 14.33
C ASN A 100 3.96 2.49 13.70
N VAL A 101 3.25 2.74 12.61
CA VAL A 101 2.51 1.70 11.87
C VAL A 101 3.47 0.69 11.24
N ILE A 102 4.57 1.16 10.66
CA ILE A 102 5.61 0.31 10.07
C ILE A 102 6.35 -0.49 11.15
N ASP A 103 6.67 0.11 12.29
CA ASP A 103 7.28 -0.61 13.42
C ASP A 103 6.36 -1.73 13.92
N THR A 104 5.06 -1.48 13.98
CA THR A 104 4.05 -2.49 14.32
C THR A 104 4.02 -3.64 13.31
N PHE A 105 4.27 -3.35 12.02
CA PHE A 105 4.39 -4.37 10.99
C PHE A 105 5.62 -5.25 11.21
N TYR A 106 6.79 -4.67 11.51
CA TYR A 106 8.00 -5.44 11.81
C TYR A 106 7.86 -6.36 13.03
N VAL A 107 7.07 -5.95 14.04
CA VAL A 107 6.78 -6.79 15.21
C VAL A 107 5.83 -7.96 14.88
N ARG A 108 5.05 -7.87 13.79
CA ARG A 108 4.07 -8.89 13.38
C ARG A 108 4.60 -9.88 12.34
N LEU A 109 5.76 -9.59 11.73
CA LEU A 109 6.50 -10.53 10.86
C LEU A 109 7.21 -11.59 11.70
#